data_AF-B4D7N5-F1
#
_entry.id   AF-B4D7N5-F1
#
_cell.length_a   1.000
_cell.length_b   1.000
_cell.length_c   1.000
_cell.angle_alpha   90.00
_cell.angle_beta   90.00
_cell.angle_gamma   90.00
#
_symmetry.space_group_name_H-M   'P 1'
#
loop_
_entity.id
_entity.type
_entity.pdbx_description
1 polymer ?
#
loop_
_entity_poly.entity_id
_entity_poly.type
_entity_poly.pdbx_seq_one_letter_code
_entity_poly.pdbx_strand_id
1 'polypeptide(L)'
;MRVPRIAQFTGLGLATFVLLTACPRPPEPQSTPPPVTPRSPTPTPQPTPPTPTPPPYVPNKKLEVGKIFNGMQYKVTLETDHGTTATRDRNEPGSYTAEVTVKVKVPKPHHDLEEIKRLNESLPEILPGLPALLDTAKVSPGFDNLYRLKVASLQASLMRLDNLLTRHNFFDCETILELRDAKTSRRALLIQADMDVDTDGSDPDRVPEVDGASPTFQPFTSYRWARKTTNPSSFVAPRELKIKNYESQISAGVGLASRLRQEIADLRTEVSDLKKYSFLIGADDPFIVLPESLFGKSKGAFAPAIGDYCVVAYQKTLYPAIVGDAGPRNLIGEASLRVCKEVNAKSTSENRPVSDLKVTYIVFPGTAEKYDAPNLDHWYERCEKLLNEIGGHNGTLFKWEDLTKPKLPLATPTPSTPAPGTPAPSTPAPGTPAASPTPTAAPKSSPSPGTPKASPALTTPAPTTPILPTPKPVP
;
A
#
# COMPACT_ATOMS: atom_id res chain seq x y z
N MET A 1 -24.64 21.74 -67.98
CA MET A 1 -26.07 21.77 -68.35
C MET A 1 -26.87 22.30 -67.17
N ARG A 2 -27.65 23.37 -67.42
CA ARG A 2 -28.69 24.03 -66.59
C ARG A 2 -28.44 24.31 -65.08
N VAL A 3 -27.93 25.53 -64.87
CA VAL A 3 -28.26 26.60 -63.87
C VAL A 3 -29.80 26.74 -63.65
N PRO A 4 -30.38 27.53 -62.70
CA PRO A 4 -29.76 28.47 -61.72
C PRO A 4 -30.44 28.59 -60.30
N ARG A 5 -29.75 29.18 -59.28
CA ARG A 5 -29.92 30.54 -58.62
C ARG A 5 -31.23 30.75 -57.82
N ILE A 6 -31.41 31.58 -56.78
CA ILE A 6 -30.80 32.82 -56.20
C ILE A 6 -31.45 32.96 -54.78
N ALA A 7 -30.78 33.35 -53.68
CA ALA A 7 -30.73 34.73 -53.09
C ALA A 7 -32.12 35.37 -52.80
N GLN A 8 -32.42 36.19 -51.78
CA GLN A 8 -31.68 36.92 -50.75
C GLN A 8 -32.72 37.73 -49.90
N PHE A 9 -32.38 37.99 -48.63
CA PHE A 9 -32.54 39.24 -47.85
C PHE A 9 -33.87 39.89 -47.35
N THR A 10 -33.74 40.41 -46.11
CA THR A 10 -34.26 41.67 -45.48
C THR A 10 -35.78 41.85 -45.29
N GLY A 11 -36.32 42.45 -44.23
CA GLY A 11 -35.77 43.16 -43.06
C GLY A 11 -36.89 43.91 -42.28
N LEU A 12 -36.60 44.23 -41.01
CA LEU A 12 -36.96 45.41 -40.18
C LEU A 12 -38.41 45.98 -40.05
N GLY A 13 -38.80 46.30 -38.80
CA GLY A 13 -39.80 47.34 -38.43
C GLY A 13 -40.71 46.97 -37.23
N LEU A 14 -40.52 47.53 -36.01
CA LEU A 14 -41.30 48.62 -35.34
C LEU A 14 -42.83 48.39 -35.28
N ALA A 15 -43.65 48.78 -34.28
CA ALA A 15 -43.57 49.19 -32.88
C ALA A 15 -45.04 49.42 -32.40
N THR A 16 -45.35 49.11 -31.13
CA THR A 16 -46.27 49.81 -30.19
C THR A 16 -47.80 50.05 -30.40
N PHE A 17 -48.54 49.76 -29.30
CA PHE A 17 -49.57 50.55 -28.57
C PHE A 17 -51.11 50.38 -28.78
N VAL A 18 -51.79 50.43 -27.61
CA VAL A 18 -53.16 50.93 -27.24
C VAL A 18 -54.31 49.94 -26.92
N LEU A 19 -54.45 49.65 -25.62
CA LEU A 19 -55.57 49.86 -24.64
C LEU A 19 -57.06 50.20 -25.04
N LEU A 20 -57.95 49.85 -24.08
CA LEU A 20 -59.32 50.39 -23.73
C LEU A 20 -60.56 49.61 -24.25
N THR A 21 -61.29 48.83 -23.42
CA THR A 21 -62.40 49.11 -22.46
C THR A 21 -63.84 49.15 -23.03
N ALA A 22 -64.76 48.43 -22.35
CA ALA A 22 -66.09 48.86 -21.85
C ALA A 22 -67.28 47.91 -22.15
N CYS A 23 -68.07 47.62 -21.10
CA CYS A 23 -69.39 46.93 -21.03
C CYS A 23 -70.53 47.82 -21.63
N PRO A 24 -71.88 47.61 -21.47
CA PRO A 24 -72.69 46.61 -20.71
C PRO A 24 -74.10 46.18 -21.29
N ARG A 25 -74.86 45.39 -20.50
CA ARG A 25 -76.34 45.36 -20.22
C ARG A 25 -77.35 44.39 -20.92
N PRO A 26 -78.47 44.04 -20.21
CA PRO A 26 -79.29 42.80 -20.30
C PRO A 26 -80.79 43.13 -20.59
N PRO A 27 -81.90 42.49 -20.09
CA PRO A 27 -82.28 41.11 -19.70
C PRO A 27 -83.70 40.63 -20.22
N GLU A 28 -84.10 39.39 -19.82
CA GLU A 28 -85.48 38.91 -19.40
C GLU A 28 -86.62 38.59 -20.44
N PRO A 29 -87.76 37.90 -20.10
CA PRO A 29 -87.92 36.52 -19.58
C PRO A 29 -89.21 35.72 -20.01
N GLN A 30 -89.39 34.51 -19.43
CA GLN A 30 -90.64 33.82 -19.01
C GLN A 30 -91.61 33.10 -19.99
N SER A 31 -91.89 31.82 -19.72
CA SER A 31 -93.21 31.32 -19.27
C SER A 31 -93.20 29.80 -18.91
N THR A 32 -94.08 29.40 -17.99
CA THR A 32 -94.36 28.04 -17.46
C THR A 32 -95.89 27.94 -17.22
N PRO A 33 -96.48 26.78 -16.80
CA PRO A 33 -96.31 25.34 -17.11
C PRO A 33 -97.71 24.73 -17.50
N PRO A 34 -98.08 23.42 -17.42
CA PRO A 34 -98.08 22.53 -16.23
C PRO A 34 -97.82 21.02 -16.61
N PRO A 35 -98.15 19.96 -15.83
CA PRO A 35 -97.15 19.02 -15.31
C PRO A 35 -97.40 17.52 -15.68
N VAL A 36 -96.55 16.63 -15.13
CA VAL A 36 -96.83 15.27 -14.60
C VAL A 36 -95.89 14.16 -15.13
N THR A 37 -95.38 13.37 -14.17
CA THR A 37 -94.57 12.12 -14.20
C THR A 37 -93.07 12.22 -14.54
N PRO A 38 -92.17 12.00 -13.56
CA PRO A 38 -90.74 11.84 -13.82
C PRO A 38 -90.47 10.43 -14.35
N ARG A 39 -90.23 10.31 -15.67
CA ARG A 39 -89.66 9.10 -16.27
C ARG A 39 -88.16 9.27 -16.46
N SER A 40 -87.43 8.41 -15.73
CA SER A 40 -86.06 7.91 -15.91
C SER A 40 -84.93 8.93 -16.16
N PRO A 41 -84.03 9.16 -15.17
CA PRO A 41 -82.78 9.84 -15.45
C PRO A 41 -81.89 8.95 -16.34
N THR A 42 -81.58 9.46 -17.53
CA THR A 42 -80.47 8.98 -18.36
C THR A 42 -79.19 9.00 -17.52
N PRO A 43 -78.39 7.91 -17.49
CA PRO A 43 -77.19 7.85 -16.69
C PRO A 43 -76.23 8.97 -17.13
N THR A 44 -75.85 9.80 -16.16
CA THR A 44 -74.73 10.72 -16.26
C THR A 44 -73.48 9.90 -16.63
N PRO A 45 -72.70 10.29 -17.66
CA PRO A 45 -71.43 9.62 -17.93
C PRO A 45 -70.56 9.72 -16.68
N GLN A 46 -70.32 8.57 -16.07
CA GLN A 46 -69.39 8.40 -14.97
C GLN A 46 -68.00 8.88 -15.43
N PRO A 47 -67.30 9.73 -14.65
CA PRO A 47 -65.96 10.16 -15.01
C PRO A 47 -65.08 8.92 -15.18
N THR A 48 -64.47 8.78 -16.36
CA THR A 48 -63.49 7.75 -16.63
C THR A 48 -62.41 7.85 -15.56
N PRO A 49 -62.16 6.81 -14.73
CA PRO A 49 -61.03 6.83 -13.83
C PRO A 49 -59.77 7.07 -14.68
N PRO A 50 -58.90 8.02 -14.30
CA PRO A 50 -57.66 8.23 -15.04
C PRO A 50 -56.91 6.90 -15.03
N THR A 51 -56.55 6.41 -16.22
CA THR A 51 -55.62 5.30 -16.39
C THR A 51 -54.44 5.53 -15.44
N PRO A 52 -54.10 4.61 -14.53
CA PRO A 52 -52.94 4.77 -13.67
C PRO A 52 -51.75 4.99 -14.58
N THR A 53 -51.22 6.22 -14.60
CA THR A 53 -49.99 6.48 -15.32
C THR A 53 -48.93 5.68 -14.57
N PRO A 54 -48.19 4.77 -15.23
CA PRO A 54 -47.10 4.07 -14.57
C PRO A 54 -46.20 5.13 -13.93
N PRO A 55 -45.76 4.94 -12.67
CA PRO A 55 -44.89 5.92 -12.02
C PRO A 55 -43.72 6.20 -12.96
N PRO A 56 -43.34 7.49 -13.15
CA PRO A 56 -42.32 7.84 -14.11
C PRO A 56 -41.02 7.12 -13.76
N TYR A 57 -40.55 6.33 -14.71
CA TYR A 57 -39.23 5.73 -14.69
C TYR A 57 -38.19 6.86 -14.61
N VAL A 58 -37.47 6.94 -13.50
CA VAL A 58 -36.38 7.91 -13.32
C VAL A 58 -35.06 7.18 -13.59
N PRO A 59 -34.48 7.25 -14.80
CA PRO A 59 -33.14 6.76 -15.03
C PRO A 59 -32.16 7.68 -14.29
N ASN A 60 -31.80 7.31 -13.06
CA ASN A 60 -30.90 8.11 -12.25
C ASN A 60 -29.44 7.85 -12.70
N LYS A 61 -29.05 8.43 -13.84
CA LYS A 61 -27.65 8.42 -14.28
C LYS A 61 -26.86 9.54 -13.60
N LYS A 62 -26.47 9.30 -12.35
CA LYS A 62 -25.28 9.93 -11.78
C LYS A 62 -24.22 8.86 -11.58
N LEU A 63 -23.25 8.87 -12.49
CA LEU A 63 -22.09 7.98 -12.48
C LEU A 63 -20.99 8.66 -11.68
N GLU A 64 -20.79 8.25 -10.43
CA GLU A 64 -19.60 8.61 -9.68
C GLU A 64 -18.53 7.54 -9.89
N VAL A 65 -17.33 7.97 -10.28
CA VAL A 65 -16.13 7.12 -10.16
C VAL A 65 -15.74 7.18 -8.69
N GLY A 66 -16.07 6.13 -7.95
CA GLY A 66 -15.63 5.95 -6.57
C GLY A 66 -14.29 5.24 -6.49
N LYS A 67 -13.57 5.44 -5.39
CA LYS A 67 -12.46 4.56 -4.96
C LYS A 67 -12.92 3.77 -3.75
N ILE A 68 -12.65 2.47 -3.72
CA ILE A 68 -12.80 1.68 -2.49
C ILE A 68 -11.47 1.63 -1.72
N PHE A 69 -11.50 1.11 -0.50
CA PHE A 69 -10.40 1.15 0.45
C PHE A 69 -9.09 0.49 -0.01
N ASN A 70 -9.13 -0.45 -0.97
CA ASN A 70 -7.94 -1.11 -1.52
C ASN A 70 -7.32 -0.35 -2.72
N GLY A 71 -7.81 0.86 -3.03
CA GLY A 71 -7.32 1.71 -4.12
C GLY A 71 -7.90 1.38 -5.50
N MET A 72 -8.79 0.40 -5.62
CA MET A 72 -9.52 0.11 -6.86
C MET A 72 -10.55 1.20 -7.14
N GLN A 73 -10.56 1.66 -8.40
CA GLN A 73 -11.62 2.52 -8.91
C GLN A 73 -12.78 1.66 -9.41
N TYR A 74 -14.00 2.07 -9.10
CA TYR A 74 -15.19 1.38 -9.57
C TYR A 74 -16.18 2.37 -10.19
N LYS A 75 -16.92 1.87 -11.16
CA LYS A 75 -18.02 2.57 -11.80
C LYS A 75 -19.26 1.72 -11.58
N VAL A 76 -20.26 2.28 -10.91
CA VAL A 76 -21.58 1.62 -10.75
C VAL A 76 -22.50 2.19 -11.81
N THR A 77 -23.17 1.30 -12.53
CA THR A 77 -24.29 1.66 -13.41
C THR A 77 -25.52 0.97 -12.86
N LEU A 78 -26.62 1.72 -12.69
CA LEU A 78 -27.94 1.12 -12.47
C LEU A 78 -28.64 1.01 -13.82
N GLU A 79 -28.93 -0.22 -14.21
CA GLU A 79 -29.72 -0.54 -15.40
C GLU A 79 -31.05 -1.12 -14.90
N THR A 80 -32.14 -0.68 -15.51
CA THR A 80 -33.48 -1.01 -15.06
C THR A 80 -34.37 -1.19 -16.28
N ASP A 81 -35.12 -2.29 -16.29
CA ASP A 81 -36.01 -2.69 -17.37
C ASP A 81 -37.43 -2.93 -16.84
N HIS A 82 -38.42 -2.92 -17.74
CA HIS A 82 -39.79 -3.25 -17.38
C HIS A 82 -39.94 -4.75 -17.12
N GLY A 83 -40.22 -5.10 -15.86
CA GLY A 83 -40.59 -6.45 -15.42
C GLY A 83 -42.06 -6.80 -15.67
N THR A 84 -42.54 -7.89 -15.06
CA THR A 84 -43.93 -8.37 -15.17
C THR A 84 -44.76 -7.96 -13.96
N THR A 85 -44.87 -8.83 -12.97
CA THR A 85 -45.53 -8.58 -11.69
C THR A 85 -44.52 -8.80 -10.59
N ALA A 86 -44.58 -8.01 -9.51
CA ALA A 86 -43.65 -8.16 -8.39
C ALA A 86 -43.67 -9.57 -7.78
N THR A 87 -44.83 -10.26 -7.78
CA THR A 87 -44.97 -11.65 -7.33
C THR A 87 -44.17 -12.63 -8.20
N ARG A 88 -44.10 -12.39 -9.51
CA ARG A 88 -43.33 -13.24 -10.43
C ARG A 88 -41.85 -12.86 -10.40
N ASP A 89 -41.54 -11.57 -10.57
CA ASP A 89 -40.17 -11.09 -10.74
C ASP A 89 -39.32 -11.34 -9.47
N ARG A 90 -39.89 -11.24 -8.26
CA ARG A 90 -39.14 -11.55 -7.03
C ARG A 90 -38.69 -13.01 -6.90
N ASN A 91 -39.34 -13.91 -7.63
CA ASN A 91 -39.04 -15.34 -7.65
C ASN A 91 -38.14 -15.71 -8.84
N GLU A 92 -37.78 -14.74 -9.68
CA GLU A 92 -36.85 -14.91 -10.80
C GLU A 92 -35.47 -14.36 -10.38
N PRO A 93 -34.44 -15.21 -10.20
CA PRO A 93 -33.13 -14.77 -9.69
C PRO A 93 -32.47 -13.66 -10.52
N GLY A 94 -32.82 -13.55 -11.81
CA GLY A 94 -32.31 -12.52 -12.72
C GLY A 94 -32.96 -11.14 -12.56
N SER A 95 -34.08 -11.01 -11.85
CA SER A 95 -34.82 -9.75 -11.74
C SER A 95 -34.18 -8.73 -10.79
N TYR A 96 -33.15 -9.13 -10.03
CA TYR A 96 -32.37 -8.24 -9.17
C TYR A 96 -30.92 -8.74 -9.08
N THR A 97 -30.09 -8.30 -10.03
CA THR A 97 -28.69 -8.75 -10.16
C THR A 97 -27.70 -7.60 -10.07
N ALA A 98 -26.47 -7.94 -9.70
CA ALA A 98 -25.33 -7.04 -9.81
C ALA A 98 -24.22 -7.78 -10.56
N GLU A 99 -23.76 -7.19 -11.66
CA GLU A 99 -22.62 -7.70 -12.41
C GLU A 99 -21.36 -6.92 -12.03
N VAL A 100 -20.30 -7.64 -11.65
CA VAL A 100 -19.02 -7.05 -11.25
C VAL A 100 -17.96 -7.50 -12.24
N THR A 101 -17.34 -6.53 -12.93
CA THR A 101 -16.18 -6.78 -13.80
C THR A 101 -14.96 -6.07 -13.23
N VAL A 102 -13.97 -6.85 -12.78
CA VAL A 102 -12.67 -6.32 -12.36
C VAL A 102 -11.75 -6.24 -13.58
N LYS A 103 -11.27 -5.02 -13.89
CA LYS A 103 -10.34 -4.78 -15.00
C LYS A 103 -8.97 -4.40 -14.43
N VAL A 104 -7.96 -5.20 -14.75
CA VAL A 104 -6.58 -4.97 -14.32
C VAL A 104 -5.65 -5.00 -15.53
N LYS A 105 -4.64 -4.13 -15.54
CA LYS A 105 -3.56 -4.16 -16.54
C LYS A 105 -2.37 -4.88 -15.93
N VAL A 106 -1.84 -5.87 -16.64
CA VAL A 106 -0.55 -6.48 -16.30
C VAL A 106 0.54 -5.63 -16.96
N PRO A 107 1.52 -5.10 -16.20
CA PRO A 107 2.57 -4.27 -16.77
C PRO A 107 3.56 -5.09 -17.60
N LYS A 108 4.24 -4.40 -18.51
CA LYS A 108 5.38 -4.93 -19.25
C LYS A 108 6.65 -4.56 -18.47
N PRO A 109 7.66 -5.44 -18.37
CA PRO A 109 8.92 -5.10 -17.71
C PRO A 109 9.73 -4.11 -18.55
N HIS A 110 10.42 -3.20 -17.86
CA HIS A 110 11.50 -2.41 -18.45
C HIS A 110 12.71 -3.28 -18.79
N HIS A 111 13.41 -2.91 -19.86
CA HIS A 111 14.55 -3.69 -20.37
C HIS A 111 15.68 -2.84 -20.93
N ASP A 112 15.46 -1.55 -21.16
CA ASP A 112 16.48 -0.62 -21.64
C ASP A 112 16.86 0.43 -20.59
N LEU A 113 18.00 1.06 -20.82
CA LEU A 113 18.59 2.02 -19.89
C LEU A 113 17.72 3.27 -19.70
N GLU A 114 17.04 3.75 -20.74
CA GLU A 114 16.24 4.97 -20.68
C GLU A 114 14.96 4.75 -19.88
N GLU A 115 14.31 3.60 -20.03
CA GLU A 115 13.19 3.17 -19.21
C GLU A 115 13.58 3.05 -17.73
N ILE A 116 14.70 2.39 -17.43
CA ILE A 116 15.23 2.23 -16.07
C ILE A 116 15.57 3.58 -15.43
N LYS A 117 16.20 4.48 -16.21
CA LYS A 117 16.60 5.83 -15.77
C LYS A 117 15.40 6.72 -15.44
N ARG A 118 14.25 6.55 -16.12
CA ARG A 118 13.02 7.31 -15.79
C ARG A 118 12.50 7.04 -14.39
N LEU A 119 12.77 5.85 -13.85
CA LEU A 119 12.43 5.51 -12.47
C LEU A 119 13.52 5.95 -11.50
N ASN A 120 14.77 5.63 -11.82
CA ASN A 120 15.91 5.95 -10.97
C ASN A 120 16.98 6.70 -11.78
N GLU A 121 16.88 8.03 -11.78
CA GLU A 121 17.72 8.92 -12.60
C GLU A 121 19.21 8.81 -12.28
N SER A 122 19.56 8.53 -11.02
CA SER A 122 20.95 8.39 -10.58
C SER A 122 21.53 7.00 -10.85
N LEU A 123 20.72 5.99 -11.19
CA LEU A 123 21.18 4.60 -11.31
C LEU A 123 22.33 4.42 -12.33
N PRO A 124 22.27 5.01 -13.54
CA PRO A 124 23.39 4.92 -14.50
C PRO A 124 24.67 5.61 -14.02
N GLU A 125 24.54 6.65 -13.18
CA GLU A 125 25.68 7.35 -12.58
C GLU A 125 26.36 6.47 -11.54
N ILE A 126 25.58 5.85 -10.64
CA ILE A 126 26.11 5.06 -9.53
C ILE A 126 26.54 3.65 -9.93
N LEU A 127 26.04 3.09 -11.04
CA LEU A 127 26.43 1.80 -11.60
C LEU A 127 26.95 1.98 -13.04
N PRO A 128 28.21 2.40 -13.23
CA PRO A 128 28.76 2.68 -14.56
C PRO A 128 28.80 1.43 -15.47
N GLY A 129 28.80 0.22 -14.90
CA GLY A 129 28.70 -1.03 -15.66
C GLY A 129 27.30 -1.35 -16.19
N LEU A 130 26.25 -0.69 -15.68
CA LEU A 130 24.86 -1.02 -15.99
C LEU A 130 24.52 -1.01 -17.50
N PRO A 131 24.95 -0.02 -18.31
CA PRO A 131 24.65 -0.03 -19.74
C PRO A 131 25.14 -1.32 -20.43
N ALA A 132 26.38 -1.74 -20.15
CA ALA A 132 26.96 -2.94 -20.73
C ALA A 132 26.27 -4.24 -20.23
N LEU A 133 25.79 -4.25 -18.98
CA LEU A 133 25.00 -5.37 -18.45
C LEU A 133 23.65 -5.50 -19.16
N LEU A 134 23.02 -4.36 -19.48
CA LEU A 134 21.71 -4.33 -20.14
C LEU A 134 21.75 -4.82 -21.60
N ASP A 135 22.88 -4.66 -22.29
CA ASP A 135 23.05 -5.14 -23.68
C ASP A 135 22.78 -6.65 -23.84
N THR A 136 23.00 -7.43 -22.78
CA THR A 136 22.75 -8.89 -22.77
C THR A 136 21.73 -9.33 -21.73
N ALA A 137 21.10 -8.37 -21.05
CA ALA A 137 20.12 -8.64 -20.01
C ALA A 137 18.89 -9.34 -20.58
N LYS A 138 18.26 -10.15 -19.75
CA LYS A 138 17.00 -10.81 -20.06
C LYS A 138 15.99 -10.53 -18.98
N VAL A 139 14.73 -10.37 -19.36
CA VAL A 139 13.63 -10.39 -18.40
C VAL A 139 13.63 -11.75 -17.71
N SER A 140 13.67 -11.74 -16.38
CA SER A 140 13.63 -12.98 -15.61
C SER A 140 12.24 -13.62 -15.72
N PRO A 141 12.14 -14.95 -15.88
CA PRO A 141 10.87 -15.68 -15.75
C PRO A 141 10.16 -15.45 -14.40
N GLY A 142 10.90 -14.97 -13.39
CA GLY A 142 10.35 -14.54 -12.10
C GLY A 142 9.31 -13.43 -12.24
N PHE A 143 9.48 -12.49 -13.18
CA PHE A 143 8.55 -11.37 -13.40
C PHE A 143 7.17 -11.86 -13.87
N ASP A 144 7.15 -12.68 -14.92
CA ASP A 144 5.91 -13.24 -15.46
C ASP A 144 5.21 -14.13 -14.42
N ASN A 145 5.99 -14.92 -13.68
CA ASN A 145 5.45 -15.77 -12.62
C ASN A 145 4.85 -14.93 -11.48
N LEU A 146 5.50 -13.85 -11.07
CA LEU A 146 5.01 -12.93 -10.04
C LEU A 146 3.64 -12.35 -10.45
N TYR A 147 3.53 -11.77 -11.65
CA TYR A 147 2.27 -11.20 -12.12
C TYR A 147 1.18 -12.23 -12.36
N ARG A 148 1.53 -13.44 -12.81
CA ARG A 148 0.58 -14.57 -12.88
C ARG A 148 0.01 -14.92 -11.50
N LEU A 149 0.85 -14.91 -10.45
CA LEU A 149 0.40 -15.17 -9.08
C LEU A 149 -0.45 -14.04 -8.52
N LYS A 150 -0.13 -12.78 -8.85
CA LYS A 150 -0.99 -11.62 -8.50
C LYS A 150 -2.37 -11.73 -9.15
N VAL A 151 -2.44 -12.09 -10.44
CA VAL A 151 -3.72 -12.32 -11.15
C VAL A 151 -4.49 -13.49 -10.52
N ALA A 152 -3.82 -14.60 -10.21
CA ALA A 152 -4.46 -15.73 -9.54
C ALA A 152 -5.02 -15.36 -8.15
N SER A 153 -4.29 -14.52 -7.39
CA SER A 153 -4.74 -13.99 -6.09
C SER A 153 -5.98 -13.10 -6.22
N LEU A 154 -6.03 -12.23 -7.24
CA LEU A 154 -7.24 -11.46 -7.55
C LEU A 154 -8.41 -12.36 -7.90
N GLN A 155 -8.19 -13.35 -8.78
CA GLN A 155 -9.22 -14.31 -9.21
C GLN A 155 -9.83 -15.08 -8.03
N ALA A 156 -8.98 -15.56 -7.11
CA ALA A 156 -9.42 -16.28 -5.93
C ALA A 156 -10.27 -15.43 -4.97
N SER A 157 -10.18 -14.09 -5.08
CA SER A 157 -10.81 -13.14 -4.17
C SER A 157 -11.93 -12.30 -4.82
N LEU A 158 -12.35 -12.61 -6.05
CA LEU A 158 -13.38 -11.83 -6.77
C LEU A 158 -14.73 -11.77 -6.05
N MET A 159 -15.07 -12.79 -5.25
CA MET A 159 -16.29 -12.83 -4.44
C MET A 159 -16.14 -12.15 -3.07
N ARG A 160 -14.91 -11.70 -2.76
CA ARG A 160 -14.52 -11.03 -1.52
C ARG A 160 -13.76 -9.77 -1.90
N LEU A 161 -14.49 -8.80 -2.46
CA LEU A 161 -13.93 -7.53 -2.92
C LEU A 161 -13.12 -6.82 -1.82
N ASP A 162 -13.47 -7.10 -0.56
CA ASP A 162 -12.79 -6.61 0.62
C ASP A 162 -11.36 -7.17 0.81
N ASN A 163 -11.09 -8.35 0.25
CA ASN A 163 -9.81 -9.05 0.36
C ASN A 163 -9.01 -9.03 -0.95
N LEU A 164 -9.44 -8.25 -1.95
CA LEU A 164 -8.67 -8.13 -3.18
C LEU A 164 -7.29 -7.53 -2.89
N LEU A 165 -6.29 -8.03 -3.61
CA LEU A 165 -4.95 -7.45 -3.61
C LEU A 165 -5.05 -5.95 -3.89
N THR A 166 -4.42 -5.14 -3.05
CA THR A 166 -4.47 -3.69 -3.19
C THR A 166 -3.84 -3.27 -4.50
N ARG A 167 -4.24 -2.10 -5.03
CA ARG A 167 -3.60 -1.54 -6.22
C ARG A 167 -2.09 -1.42 -6.04
N HIS A 168 -1.66 -1.00 -4.85
CA HIS A 168 -0.25 -0.85 -4.52
C HIS A 168 0.49 -2.19 -4.66
N ASN A 169 0.03 -3.21 -3.93
CA ASN A 169 0.64 -4.53 -3.96
C ASN A 169 0.47 -5.24 -5.31
N PHE A 170 -0.46 -4.83 -6.18
CA PHE A 170 -0.52 -5.36 -7.54
C PHE A 170 0.61 -4.78 -8.42
N PHE A 171 0.98 -3.51 -8.20
CA PHE A 171 1.95 -2.76 -9.01
C PHE A 171 3.21 -2.41 -8.21
N ASP A 172 3.68 -3.31 -7.35
CA ASP A 172 4.88 -3.17 -6.51
C ASP A 172 6.20 -3.48 -7.26
N CYS A 173 6.10 -3.92 -8.53
CA CYS A 173 7.26 -4.36 -9.32
C CYS A 173 7.23 -3.77 -10.73
N GLU A 174 8.29 -3.07 -11.11
CA GLU A 174 8.46 -2.61 -12.49
C GLU A 174 9.16 -3.65 -13.38
N THR A 175 10.28 -4.21 -12.92
CA THR A 175 11.06 -5.17 -13.71
C THR A 175 11.92 -6.08 -12.84
N ILE A 176 12.24 -7.26 -13.38
CA ILE A 176 13.23 -8.19 -12.85
C ILE A 176 14.12 -8.63 -14.03
N LEU A 177 15.40 -8.30 -13.97
CA LEU A 177 16.37 -8.55 -15.04
C LEU A 177 17.49 -9.48 -14.57
N GLU A 178 17.78 -10.48 -15.38
CA GLU A 178 18.95 -11.34 -15.26
C GLU A 178 20.13 -10.67 -15.96
N LEU A 179 21.14 -10.27 -15.19
CA LEU A 179 22.32 -9.57 -15.66
C LEU A 179 23.54 -10.47 -15.57
N ARG A 180 24.37 -10.51 -16.62
CA ARG A 180 25.64 -11.23 -16.59
C ARG A 180 26.76 -10.35 -17.13
N ASP A 181 27.75 -10.09 -16.30
CA ASP A 181 28.95 -9.41 -16.76
C ASP A 181 29.73 -10.29 -17.74
N ALA A 182 30.11 -9.73 -18.88
CA ALA A 182 30.78 -10.48 -19.95
C ALA A 182 32.23 -10.88 -19.60
N LYS A 183 32.89 -10.12 -18.72
CA LYS A 183 34.31 -10.31 -18.37
C LYS A 183 34.46 -11.26 -17.20
N THR A 184 33.71 -11.04 -16.13
CA THR A 184 33.80 -11.80 -14.88
C THR A 184 32.83 -12.98 -14.85
N SER A 185 31.85 -13.04 -15.76
CA SER A 185 30.71 -13.96 -15.69
C SER A 185 29.87 -13.84 -14.42
N ARG A 186 30.05 -12.77 -13.63
CA ARG A 186 29.23 -12.50 -12.45
C ARG A 186 27.77 -12.32 -12.88
N ARG A 187 26.91 -13.11 -12.24
CA ARG A 187 25.46 -12.97 -12.35
C ARG A 187 24.95 -12.01 -11.29
N ALA A 188 23.98 -11.19 -11.67
CA ALA A 188 23.17 -10.41 -10.77
C ALA A 188 21.70 -10.49 -11.21
N LEU A 189 20.79 -10.33 -10.25
CA LEU A 189 19.38 -10.11 -10.49
C LEU A 189 19.08 -8.65 -10.12
N LEU A 190 18.70 -7.84 -11.10
CA LEU A 190 18.28 -6.47 -10.88
C LEU A 190 16.76 -6.42 -10.78
N ILE A 191 16.24 -5.91 -9.67
CA ILE A 191 14.80 -5.77 -9.42
C ILE A 191 14.51 -4.29 -9.20
N GLN A 192 13.56 -3.73 -9.95
CA GLN A 192 13.01 -2.40 -9.64
C GLN A 192 11.63 -2.56 -9.02
N ALA A 193 11.46 -2.05 -7.81
CA ALA A 193 10.27 -2.20 -7.00
C ALA A 193 10.10 -0.99 -6.05
N ASP A 194 9.02 -1.00 -5.27
CA ASP A 194 8.89 -0.14 -4.10
C ASP A 194 9.69 -0.72 -2.91
N MET A 195 9.45 -0.19 -1.69
CA MET A 195 10.01 -0.74 -0.46
C MET A 195 8.99 -0.71 0.68
N ASP A 196 8.48 -1.88 1.03
CA ASP A 196 7.73 -2.19 2.24
C ASP A 196 8.66 -2.64 3.39
N VAL A 197 8.09 -2.75 4.58
CA VAL A 197 8.84 -2.93 5.83
C VAL A 197 8.67 -4.34 6.38
N ASP A 198 9.79 -5.03 6.55
CA ASP A 198 9.90 -6.25 7.34
C ASP A 198 10.38 -5.90 8.76
N THR A 199 9.66 -6.39 9.76
CA THR A 199 10.02 -6.23 11.18
C THR A 199 10.43 -7.53 11.85
N ASP A 200 10.55 -8.59 11.08
CA ASP A 200 10.59 -9.95 11.60
C ASP A 200 11.94 -10.30 12.21
N GLY A 201 11.91 -11.42 12.92
CA GLY A 201 13.06 -12.10 13.46
C GLY A 201 13.41 -11.73 14.90
N SER A 202 14.28 -12.55 15.47
CA SER A 202 14.72 -12.44 16.86
C SER A 202 16.08 -13.11 17.06
N ASP A 203 16.92 -12.49 17.89
CA ASP A 203 18.18 -13.09 18.31
C ASP A 203 18.42 -12.89 19.81
N PRO A 204 17.99 -13.84 20.67
CA PRO A 204 18.16 -13.74 22.12
C PRO A 204 19.64 -13.78 22.58
N ASP A 205 20.59 -14.08 21.69
CA ASP A 205 22.01 -14.04 22.01
C ASP A 205 22.59 -12.61 21.89
N ARG A 206 22.06 -11.79 20.98
CA ARG A 206 22.49 -10.38 20.77
C ARG A 206 21.53 -9.38 21.41
N VAL A 207 20.23 -9.61 21.27
CA VAL A 207 19.15 -8.72 21.70
C VAL A 207 18.11 -9.54 22.46
N PRO A 208 18.16 -9.55 23.81
CA PRO A 208 17.29 -10.40 24.64
C PRO A 208 15.79 -10.10 24.48
N GLU A 209 15.43 -8.86 24.16
CA GLU A 209 14.06 -8.41 23.96
C GLU A 209 13.93 -7.66 22.63
N VAL A 210 13.06 -8.16 21.75
CA VAL A 210 12.71 -7.54 20.47
C VAL A 210 11.26 -7.12 20.53
N ASP A 211 10.95 -5.94 19.99
CA ASP A 211 9.57 -5.48 19.84
C ASP A 211 8.86 -6.30 18.75
N GLY A 212 7.90 -7.11 19.18
CA GLY A 212 7.05 -7.92 18.31
C GLY A 212 5.62 -7.39 18.20
N ALA A 213 5.40 -6.08 18.37
CA ALA A 213 4.06 -5.48 18.40
C ALA A 213 3.34 -5.44 17.03
N SER A 214 4.07 -5.55 15.92
CA SER A 214 3.46 -5.54 14.59
C SER A 214 2.48 -6.72 14.42
N PRO A 215 1.26 -6.51 13.87
CA PRO A 215 0.27 -7.58 13.71
C PRO A 215 0.74 -8.76 12.86
N THR A 216 1.69 -8.53 11.96
CA THR A 216 2.25 -9.54 11.05
C THR A 216 3.59 -10.08 11.52
N PHE A 217 4.10 -9.62 12.66
CA PHE A 217 5.42 -9.99 13.16
C PHE A 217 5.59 -11.50 13.32
N GLN A 218 6.69 -12.02 12.78
CA GLN A 218 7.20 -13.35 13.05
C GLN A 218 8.56 -13.25 13.74
N PRO A 219 8.84 -14.01 14.82
CA PRO A 219 10.14 -13.94 15.49
C PRO A 219 11.24 -14.75 14.77
N PHE A 220 10.99 -15.17 13.53
CA PHE A 220 11.89 -15.98 12.75
C PHE A 220 11.98 -15.42 11.33
N THR A 221 13.19 -15.44 10.79
CA THR A 221 13.46 -15.24 9.36
C THR A 221 13.92 -16.56 8.74
N SER A 222 13.92 -16.67 7.41
CA SER A 222 14.49 -17.84 6.73
C SER A 222 16.01 -17.98 6.97
N TYR A 223 16.75 -16.86 7.04
CA TYR A 223 18.16 -16.87 7.42
C TYR A 223 18.29 -17.08 8.93
N ARG A 224 19.00 -18.14 9.33
CA ARG A 224 19.12 -18.54 10.73
C ARG A 224 20.42 -19.29 11.02
N TRP A 225 20.95 -19.14 12.23
CA TRP A 225 22.18 -19.81 12.65
C TRP A 225 22.02 -20.41 14.05
N ALA A 226 22.88 -21.38 14.37
CA ALA A 226 22.83 -22.04 15.67
C ALA A 226 23.12 -21.06 16.81
N ARG A 227 22.34 -21.16 17.87
CA ARG A 227 22.52 -20.34 19.06
C ARG A 227 23.82 -20.65 19.78
N LYS A 228 24.38 -19.61 20.39
CA LYS A 228 25.60 -19.63 21.21
C LYS A 228 25.27 -19.63 22.70
N THR A 229 24.09 -19.14 23.10
CA THR A 229 23.67 -19.09 24.52
C THR A 229 22.45 -19.97 24.82
N THR A 230 22.18 -20.16 26.11
CA THR A 230 20.99 -20.84 26.62
C THR A 230 19.85 -19.89 26.99
N ASN A 231 19.98 -18.58 26.70
CA ASN A 231 18.97 -17.58 27.04
C ASN A 231 17.61 -17.98 26.45
N PRO A 232 16.50 -17.96 27.19
CA PRO A 232 15.22 -18.29 26.58
C PRO A 232 14.80 -17.17 25.61
N SER A 233 14.31 -17.53 24.43
CA SER A 233 13.61 -16.57 23.58
C SER A 233 12.29 -16.17 24.24
N SER A 234 12.02 -14.87 24.34
CA SER A 234 10.77 -14.32 24.88
C SER A 234 9.51 -14.81 24.13
N PHE A 235 9.70 -15.32 22.91
CA PHE A 235 8.64 -15.79 22.02
C PHE A 235 8.24 -17.26 22.22
N VAL A 236 8.96 -18.02 23.06
CA VAL A 236 8.67 -19.44 23.34
C VAL A 236 7.45 -19.62 24.24
N ALA A 237 7.42 -18.94 25.39
CA ALA A 237 6.36 -19.14 26.39
C ALA A 237 4.94 -18.80 25.85
N PRO A 238 4.73 -17.71 25.10
CA PRO A 238 3.43 -17.42 24.49
C PRO A 238 2.94 -18.50 23.52
N ARG A 239 3.86 -19.13 22.77
CA ARG A 239 3.55 -20.22 21.84
C ARG A 239 3.19 -21.51 22.56
N GLU A 240 3.93 -21.86 23.60
CA GLU A 240 3.60 -23.01 24.45
C GLU A 240 2.23 -22.86 25.12
N LEU A 241 1.86 -21.63 25.52
CA LEU A 241 0.52 -21.33 26.00
C LEU A 241 -0.55 -21.51 24.90
N LYS A 242 -0.28 -21.05 23.68
CA LYS A 242 -1.19 -21.22 22.53
C LYS A 242 -1.41 -22.70 22.18
N ILE A 243 -0.35 -23.53 22.25
CA ILE A 243 -0.45 -24.98 22.10
C ILE A 243 -1.40 -25.57 23.15
N LYS A 244 -1.21 -25.24 24.44
CA LYS A 244 -2.08 -25.72 25.53
C LYS A 244 -3.54 -25.31 25.32
N ASN A 245 -3.77 -24.09 24.86
CA ASN A 245 -5.12 -23.59 24.58
C ASN A 245 -5.79 -24.35 23.43
N TYR A 246 -5.06 -24.68 22.36
CA TYR A 246 -5.59 -25.50 21.27
C TYR A 246 -5.83 -26.96 21.68
N GLU A 247 -4.95 -27.54 22.49
CA GLU A 247 -5.16 -28.89 23.08
C GLU A 247 -6.42 -28.93 23.96
N SER A 248 -6.67 -27.86 24.73
CA SER A 248 -7.90 -27.71 25.53
C SER A 248 -9.15 -27.57 24.66
N GLN A 249 -9.11 -26.77 23.58
CA GLN A 249 -10.21 -26.64 22.63
C GLN A 249 -10.57 -27.98 21.96
N ILE A 250 -9.56 -28.74 21.53
CA ILE A 250 -9.77 -30.09 20.98
C ILE A 250 -10.46 -30.99 22.01
N SER A 251 -9.98 -30.98 23.26
CA SER A 251 -10.55 -31.80 24.35
C SER A 251 -11.98 -31.40 24.69
N ALA A 252 -12.32 -30.12 24.57
CA ALA A 252 -13.67 -29.59 24.77
C ALA A 252 -14.60 -29.74 23.55
N GLY A 253 -14.11 -30.28 22.42
CA GLY A 253 -14.89 -30.39 21.19
C GLY A 253 -15.18 -29.04 20.51
N VAL A 254 -14.39 -28.01 20.80
CA VAL A 254 -14.54 -26.65 20.26
C VAL A 254 -13.65 -26.48 19.03
N GLY A 255 -14.24 -26.04 17.92
CA GLY A 255 -13.53 -25.77 16.67
C GLY A 255 -13.23 -27.01 15.83
N LEU A 256 -12.55 -26.82 14.70
CA LEU A 256 -12.23 -27.90 13.78
C LEU A 256 -10.94 -28.60 14.23
N ALA A 257 -11.08 -29.79 14.82
CA ALA A 257 -9.95 -30.52 15.41
C ALA A 257 -8.80 -30.81 14.43
N SER A 258 -9.07 -31.05 13.14
CA SER A 258 -8.02 -31.23 12.13
C SER A 258 -7.17 -29.97 11.96
N ARG A 259 -7.82 -28.79 11.87
CA ARG A 259 -7.13 -27.50 11.80
C ARG A 259 -6.30 -27.23 13.05
N LEU A 260 -6.88 -27.41 14.24
CA LEU A 260 -6.17 -27.17 15.50
C LEU A 260 -4.94 -28.08 15.66
N ARG A 261 -5.02 -29.34 15.21
CA ARG A 261 -3.85 -30.24 15.21
C ARG A 261 -2.73 -29.77 14.29
N GLN A 262 -3.06 -29.24 13.11
CA GLN A 262 -2.07 -28.66 12.21
C GLN A 262 -1.38 -27.45 12.86
N GLU A 263 -2.16 -26.53 13.42
CA GLU A 263 -1.64 -25.33 14.09
C GLU A 263 -0.74 -25.69 15.29
N ILE A 264 -1.09 -26.75 16.06
CA ILE A 264 -0.22 -27.27 17.12
C ILE A 264 1.09 -27.80 16.56
N ALA A 265 1.07 -28.52 15.44
CA ALA A 265 2.28 -29.06 14.81
C ALA A 265 3.22 -27.95 14.33
N ASP A 266 2.66 -26.90 13.73
CA ASP A 266 3.40 -25.72 13.28
C ASP A 266 4.02 -24.99 14.47
N LEU A 267 3.23 -24.69 15.52
CA LEU A 267 3.73 -24.05 16.74
C LEU A 267 4.82 -24.86 17.44
N ARG A 268 4.73 -26.19 17.45
CA ARG A 268 5.78 -27.05 18.03
C ARG A 268 7.08 -26.97 17.23
N THR A 269 6.98 -26.83 15.91
CA THR A 269 8.15 -26.60 15.04
C THR A 269 8.78 -25.25 15.33
N GLU A 270 7.98 -24.18 15.40
CA GLU A 270 8.45 -22.84 15.76
C GLU A 270 9.14 -22.81 17.14
N VAL A 271 8.55 -23.45 18.15
CA VAL A 271 9.15 -23.58 19.49
C VAL A 271 10.48 -24.34 19.43
N SER A 272 10.58 -25.38 18.60
CA SER A 272 11.84 -26.11 18.41
C SER A 272 12.92 -25.22 17.81
N ASP A 273 12.54 -24.43 16.80
CA ASP A 273 13.46 -23.56 16.08
C ASP A 273 13.92 -22.38 16.96
N LEU A 274 13.02 -21.71 17.68
CA LEU A 274 13.36 -20.62 18.63
C LEU A 274 14.26 -21.09 19.80
N LYS A 275 14.25 -22.39 20.11
CA LYS A 275 15.16 -22.98 21.11
C LYS A 275 16.55 -23.28 20.55
N LYS A 276 16.68 -23.46 19.23
CA LYS A 276 17.92 -23.93 18.57
C LYS A 276 18.65 -22.86 17.77
N TYR A 277 17.91 -21.89 17.23
CA TYR A 277 18.41 -20.93 16.27
C TYR A 277 18.18 -19.48 16.70
N SER A 278 19.09 -18.62 16.25
CA SER A 278 18.93 -17.18 16.18
C SER A 278 18.65 -16.78 14.74
N PHE A 279 17.98 -15.65 14.58
CA PHE A 279 17.50 -15.11 13.31
C PHE A 279 18.00 -13.68 13.11
N LEU A 280 17.91 -13.18 11.89
CA LEU A 280 18.10 -11.74 11.66
C LEU A 280 17.06 -10.95 12.46
N ILE A 281 17.32 -9.69 12.78
CA ILE A 281 16.36 -8.81 13.45
C ILE A 281 16.07 -7.64 12.53
N GLY A 282 14.81 -7.47 12.11
CA GLY A 282 14.39 -6.42 11.18
C GLY A 282 14.84 -5.02 11.59
N ALA A 283 14.88 -4.72 12.89
CA ALA A 283 15.30 -3.41 13.39
C ALA A 283 16.83 -3.16 13.39
N ASP A 284 17.64 -4.22 13.39
CA ASP A 284 19.09 -4.15 13.66
C ASP A 284 19.95 -4.60 12.47
N ASP A 285 19.47 -5.57 11.69
CA ASP A 285 20.24 -6.24 10.65
C ASP A 285 19.77 -5.83 9.24
N PRO A 286 20.68 -5.50 8.31
CA PRO A 286 20.31 -5.10 6.96
C PRO A 286 20.06 -6.32 6.07
N PHE A 287 18.80 -6.60 5.78
CA PHE A 287 18.38 -7.63 4.83
C PHE A 287 17.19 -7.21 3.96
N ILE A 288 16.97 -7.98 2.90
CA ILE A 288 15.80 -7.89 2.04
C ILE A 288 14.99 -9.17 2.08
N VAL A 289 13.72 -9.05 1.70
CA VAL A 289 12.79 -10.17 1.55
C VAL A 289 12.44 -10.31 0.08
N LEU A 290 12.53 -11.54 -0.43
CA LEU A 290 12.09 -11.85 -1.79
C LEU A 290 10.88 -12.79 -1.73
N PRO A 291 9.95 -12.73 -2.70
CA PRO A 291 8.85 -13.68 -2.75
C PRO A 291 9.37 -15.11 -2.84
N GLU A 292 8.79 -16.02 -2.04
CA GLU A 292 9.15 -17.45 -2.01
C GLU A 292 9.17 -18.11 -3.42
N SER A 293 8.40 -17.55 -4.36
CA SER A 293 8.26 -18.05 -5.72
C SER A 293 9.48 -17.83 -6.63
N LEU A 294 10.42 -16.97 -6.22
CA LEU A 294 11.69 -16.72 -6.90
C LEU A 294 12.77 -17.74 -6.54
N PHE A 295 12.63 -18.43 -5.40
CA PHE A 295 13.63 -19.37 -4.93
C PHE A 295 13.52 -20.74 -5.60
N GLY A 296 14.60 -21.51 -5.51
CA GLY A 296 14.67 -22.92 -5.88
C GLY A 296 15.54 -23.17 -7.11
N LYS A 297 16.39 -24.20 -7.02
CA LYS A 297 17.37 -24.53 -8.08
C LYS A 297 16.75 -24.78 -9.45
N SER A 298 15.50 -25.26 -9.49
CA SER A 298 14.76 -25.49 -10.74
C SER A 298 14.45 -24.21 -11.51
N LYS A 299 14.63 -23.03 -10.90
CA LYS A 299 14.45 -21.72 -11.53
C LYS A 299 15.69 -21.22 -12.29
N GLY A 300 16.79 -21.96 -12.26
CA GLY A 300 17.99 -21.67 -13.06
C GLY A 300 19.11 -20.97 -12.27
N ALA A 301 20.16 -20.56 -12.97
CA ALA A 301 21.39 -20.05 -12.36
C ALA A 301 21.29 -18.64 -11.76
N PHE A 302 20.21 -17.93 -12.06
CA PHE A 302 19.87 -16.61 -11.51
C PHE A 302 18.92 -16.68 -10.32
N ALA A 303 18.44 -17.87 -9.96
CA ALA A 303 17.58 -18.06 -8.81
C ALA A 303 18.33 -17.65 -7.53
N PRO A 304 17.80 -16.68 -6.75
CA PRO A 304 18.40 -16.31 -5.49
C PRO A 304 18.28 -17.44 -4.47
N ALA A 305 19.14 -17.41 -3.47
CA ALA A 305 19.09 -18.23 -2.27
C ALA A 305 19.12 -17.34 -1.03
N ILE A 306 18.55 -17.83 0.07
CA ILE A 306 18.70 -17.20 1.38
C ILE A 306 20.19 -17.10 1.71
N GLY A 307 20.61 -15.93 2.19
CA GLY A 307 22.00 -15.58 2.48
C GLY A 307 22.82 -15.09 1.30
N ASP A 308 22.28 -15.07 0.07
CA ASP A 308 22.96 -14.42 -1.05
C ASP A 308 23.16 -12.93 -0.72
N TYR A 309 24.34 -12.40 -1.03
CA TYR A 309 24.62 -10.99 -0.87
C TYR A 309 23.80 -10.17 -1.86
N CYS A 310 23.38 -8.99 -1.42
CA CYS A 310 22.65 -8.05 -2.25
C CYS A 310 22.98 -6.61 -1.86
N VAL A 311 22.62 -5.69 -2.74
CA VAL A 311 22.76 -4.25 -2.51
C VAL A 311 21.43 -3.60 -2.85
N VAL A 312 20.91 -2.79 -1.93
CA VAL A 312 19.75 -1.94 -2.17
C VAL A 312 20.24 -0.56 -2.61
N ALA A 313 19.87 -0.13 -3.81
CA ALA A 313 20.22 1.17 -4.36
C ALA A 313 19.02 2.11 -4.24
N TYR A 314 19.21 3.24 -3.60
CA TYR A 314 18.23 4.32 -3.53
C TYR A 314 18.95 5.67 -3.62
N GLN A 315 18.51 6.51 -4.55
CA GLN A 315 19.22 7.74 -4.91
C GLN A 315 20.70 7.45 -5.24
N LYS A 316 21.64 8.10 -4.53
CA LYS A 316 23.09 7.93 -4.74
C LYS A 316 23.76 6.96 -3.76
N THR A 317 22.97 6.28 -2.92
CA THR A 317 23.47 5.40 -1.87
C THR A 317 23.20 3.94 -2.22
N LEU A 318 24.19 3.10 -1.92
CA LEU A 318 24.17 1.66 -2.08
C LEU A 318 24.25 1.04 -0.69
N TYR A 319 23.22 0.31 -0.28
CA TYR A 319 23.11 -0.29 1.05
C TYR A 319 23.44 -1.79 0.97
N PRO A 320 24.60 -2.24 1.48
CA PRO A 320 24.94 -3.67 1.56
C PRO A 320 23.93 -4.42 2.42
N ALA A 321 23.48 -5.58 1.96
CA ALA A 321 22.52 -6.42 2.66
C ALA A 321 22.66 -7.88 2.21
N ILE A 322 21.83 -8.76 2.77
CA ILE A 322 21.64 -10.13 2.28
C ILE A 322 20.17 -10.41 1.98
N VAL A 323 19.90 -11.44 1.20
CA VAL A 323 18.56 -12.03 1.10
C VAL A 323 18.28 -12.76 2.41
N GLY A 324 17.54 -12.12 3.31
CA GLY A 324 17.32 -12.59 4.68
C GLY A 324 16.09 -13.47 4.83
N ASP A 325 15.07 -13.21 4.02
CA ASP A 325 13.80 -13.93 4.14
C ASP A 325 13.08 -14.23 2.83
N ALA A 326 12.17 -15.19 2.91
CA ALA A 326 11.23 -15.58 1.88
C ALA A 326 9.82 -15.12 2.27
N GLY A 327 9.36 -14.05 1.61
CA GLY A 327 8.05 -13.46 1.86
C GLY A 327 6.93 -14.06 1.01
N PRO A 328 5.72 -13.47 1.10
CA PRO A 328 4.56 -13.91 0.33
C PRO A 328 4.85 -13.99 -1.16
N ARG A 329 4.47 -15.12 -1.78
CA ARG A 329 4.81 -15.46 -3.18
C ARG A 329 4.44 -14.45 -4.27
N ASN A 330 3.55 -13.52 -3.95
CA ASN A 330 2.97 -12.55 -4.87
C ASN A 330 3.27 -11.09 -4.48
N LEU A 331 4.16 -10.84 -3.51
CA LEU A 331 4.62 -9.50 -3.12
C LEU A 331 6.13 -9.39 -3.33
N ILE A 332 6.63 -8.20 -3.64
CA ILE A 332 8.07 -7.93 -3.79
C ILE A 332 8.37 -6.51 -3.33
N GLY A 333 9.64 -6.21 -3.08
CA GLY A 333 10.06 -4.90 -2.63
C GLY A 333 9.93 -4.77 -1.11
N GLU A 334 10.46 -5.71 -0.35
CA GLU A 334 10.41 -5.66 1.12
C GLU A 334 11.83 -5.70 1.70
N ALA A 335 12.07 -4.89 2.72
CA ALA A 335 13.37 -4.80 3.39
C ALA A 335 13.20 -4.64 4.89
N SER A 336 14.21 -5.10 5.62
CA SER A 336 14.33 -4.90 7.07
C SER A 336 14.04 -3.44 7.48
N LEU A 337 13.36 -3.26 8.62
CA LEU A 337 13.12 -1.96 9.22
C LEU A 337 14.41 -1.12 9.36
N ARG A 338 15.57 -1.77 9.54
CA ARG A 338 16.89 -1.15 9.56
C ARG A 338 17.20 -0.41 8.27
N VAL A 339 17.05 -1.08 7.11
CA VAL A 339 17.24 -0.46 5.79
C VAL A 339 16.19 0.63 5.57
N CYS A 340 14.94 0.35 5.91
CA CYS A 340 13.84 1.30 5.75
C CYS A 340 14.05 2.59 6.54
N LYS A 341 14.55 2.52 7.78
CA LYS A 341 14.86 3.69 8.62
C LYS A 341 16.03 4.50 8.08
N GLU A 342 17.01 3.85 7.46
CA GLU A 342 18.14 4.56 6.84
C GLU A 342 17.71 5.31 5.57
N VAL A 343 16.82 4.70 4.77
CA VAL A 343 16.22 5.36 3.60
C VAL A 343 15.28 6.49 4.01
N ASN A 344 14.47 6.27 5.05
CA ASN A 344 13.52 7.23 5.58
C ASN A 344 13.36 7.05 7.09
N ALA A 345 13.87 8.00 7.87
CA ALA A 345 13.87 7.95 9.33
C ALA A 345 12.46 7.85 9.96
N LYS A 346 11.39 8.12 9.21
CA LYS A 346 10.00 8.00 9.69
C LYS A 346 9.45 6.58 9.57
N SER A 347 10.21 5.63 9.02
CA SER A 347 9.70 4.28 8.77
C SER A 347 9.37 3.54 10.07
N THR A 348 8.23 2.86 10.08
CA THR A 348 7.74 1.97 11.16
C THR A 348 7.15 0.72 10.53
N SER A 349 6.67 -0.24 11.34
CA SER A 349 5.90 -1.40 10.85
C SER A 349 4.69 -1.02 9.99
N GLU A 350 4.14 0.18 10.17
CA GLU A 350 2.95 0.67 9.45
C GLU A 350 3.28 1.78 8.44
N ASN A 351 4.47 2.38 8.53
CA ASN A 351 4.88 3.49 7.68
C ASN A 351 6.06 3.08 6.79
N ARG A 352 5.78 2.86 5.51
CA ARG A 352 6.77 2.45 4.51
C ARG A 352 7.71 3.59 4.09
N PRO A 353 8.98 3.28 3.75
CA PRO A 353 9.96 4.29 3.36
C PRO A 353 9.72 4.88 1.96
N VAL A 354 9.37 4.04 0.98
CA VAL A 354 9.26 4.40 -0.44
C VAL A 354 8.05 3.70 -1.04
N SER A 355 7.10 4.47 -1.57
CA SER A 355 5.87 3.95 -2.19
C SER A 355 5.84 4.06 -3.71
N ASP A 356 6.93 4.54 -4.31
CA ASP A 356 7.15 4.55 -5.75
C ASP A 356 8.20 3.50 -6.14
N LEU A 357 8.24 3.12 -7.42
CA LEU A 357 9.05 2.00 -7.93
C LEU A 357 10.53 2.39 -8.15
N LYS A 358 11.06 3.24 -7.27
CA LYS A 358 12.39 3.86 -7.41
C LYS A 358 13.50 3.12 -6.71
N VAL A 359 13.19 2.06 -5.98
CA VAL A 359 14.18 1.25 -5.29
C VAL A 359 14.71 0.21 -6.27
N THR A 360 16.02 0.04 -6.32
CA THR A 360 16.66 -0.99 -7.14
C THR A 360 17.41 -1.96 -6.26
N TYR A 361 17.02 -3.22 -6.30
CA TYR A 361 17.69 -4.31 -5.59
C TYR A 361 18.61 -5.04 -6.55
N ILE A 362 19.86 -5.23 -6.16
CA ILE A 362 20.87 -5.96 -6.91
C ILE A 362 21.24 -7.19 -6.09
N VAL A 363 20.68 -8.34 -6.45
CA VAL A 363 20.97 -9.60 -5.77
C VAL A 363 22.08 -10.31 -6.53
N PHE A 364 23.00 -10.97 -5.84
CA PHE A 364 24.08 -11.74 -6.45
C PHE A 364 23.89 -13.25 -6.20
N PRO A 365 23.16 -13.97 -7.09
CA PRO A 365 22.86 -15.38 -6.90
C PRO A 365 24.08 -16.28 -6.73
N GLY A 366 24.01 -17.21 -5.78
CA GLY A 366 25.06 -18.19 -5.50
C GLY A 366 26.28 -17.60 -4.81
N THR A 367 26.08 -16.56 -4.01
CA THR A 367 27.12 -15.93 -3.18
C THR A 367 26.92 -16.20 -1.69
N ALA A 368 25.83 -16.85 -1.31
CA ALA A 368 25.55 -17.25 0.05
C ALA A 368 26.72 -18.04 0.66
N GLU A 369 27.13 -17.60 1.84
CA GLU A 369 28.15 -18.25 2.66
C GLU A 369 27.49 -19.05 3.78
N LYS A 370 28.30 -19.70 4.62
CA LYS A 370 27.78 -20.40 5.79
C LYS A 370 27.06 -19.40 6.70
N TYR A 371 25.86 -19.76 7.15
CA TYR A 371 25.07 -18.89 8.02
C TYR A 371 25.72 -18.75 9.40
N ASP A 372 25.85 -17.50 9.85
CA ASP A 372 26.32 -17.11 11.19
C ASP A 372 25.70 -15.75 11.54
N ALA A 373 25.93 -15.28 12.76
CA ALA A 373 25.53 -13.94 13.17
C ALA A 373 26.10 -12.88 12.22
N PRO A 374 25.35 -11.79 11.95
CA PRO A 374 25.77 -10.74 11.03
C PRO A 374 27.17 -10.20 11.34
N ASN A 375 28.00 -10.13 10.30
CA ASN A 375 29.29 -9.45 10.31
C ASN A 375 29.25 -8.35 9.26
N LEU A 376 28.92 -7.13 9.70
CA LEU A 376 28.59 -6.02 8.81
C LEU A 376 29.80 -5.49 8.03
N ASP A 377 31.01 -5.54 8.60
CA ASP A 377 32.24 -5.20 7.88
C ASP A 377 32.51 -6.21 6.76
N HIS A 378 32.35 -7.51 7.05
CA HIS A 378 32.48 -8.55 6.04
C HIS A 378 31.42 -8.40 4.94
N TRP A 379 30.16 -8.15 5.29
CA TRP A 379 29.11 -7.94 4.30
C TRP A 379 29.38 -6.74 3.40
N TYR A 380 29.92 -5.65 3.96
CA TYR A 380 30.39 -4.50 3.19
C TYR A 380 31.46 -4.92 2.17
N GLU A 381 32.54 -5.57 2.61
CA GLU A 381 33.64 -6.00 1.74
C GLU A 381 33.18 -6.96 0.64
N ARG A 382 32.25 -7.88 0.97
CA ARG A 382 31.69 -8.82 0.00
C ARG A 382 30.83 -8.11 -1.04
N CYS A 383 29.97 -7.18 -0.63
CA CYS A 383 29.16 -6.39 -1.55
C CYS A 383 30.02 -5.47 -2.44
N GLU A 384 31.03 -4.81 -1.88
CA GLU A 384 31.98 -3.99 -2.64
C GLU A 384 32.67 -4.81 -3.74
N LYS A 385 33.18 -6.00 -3.39
CA LYS A 385 33.78 -6.90 -4.35
C LYS A 385 32.80 -7.31 -5.45
N LEU A 386 31.57 -7.67 -5.10
CA LEU A 386 30.55 -8.12 -6.07
C LEU A 386 30.11 -7.00 -7.01
N LEU A 387 29.99 -5.76 -6.52
CA LEU A 387 29.76 -4.58 -7.35
C LEU A 387 30.91 -4.36 -8.34
N ASN A 388 32.17 -4.49 -7.89
CA ASN A 388 33.35 -4.40 -8.76
C ASN A 388 33.38 -5.48 -9.84
N GLU A 389 32.86 -6.68 -9.56
CA GLU A 389 32.74 -7.76 -10.54
C GLU A 389 31.69 -7.47 -11.64
N ILE A 390 30.78 -6.53 -11.45
CA ILE A 390 29.77 -6.11 -12.45
C ILE A 390 30.02 -4.71 -13.03
N GLY A 391 31.27 -4.23 -12.96
CA GLY A 391 31.67 -2.94 -13.54
C GLY A 391 31.83 -1.80 -12.55
N GLY A 392 31.75 -2.07 -11.24
CA GLY A 392 32.02 -1.10 -10.17
C GLY A 392 30.84 -0.19 -9.84
N HIS A 393 31.08 0.74 -8.92
CA HIS A 393 30.11 1.75 -8.51
C HIS A 393 30.75 3.13 -8.31
N ASN A 394 29.96 4.19 -8.52
CA ASN A 394 30.32 5.58 -8.18
C ASN A 394 29.46 6.15 -7.05
N GLY A 395 28.44 5.40 -6.59
CA GLY A 395 27.61 5.77 -5.46
C GLY A 395 28.32 5.57 -4.12
N THR A 396 27.75 6.12 -3.05
CA THR A 396 28.22 5.90 -1.69
C THR A 396 27.82 4.51 -1.22
N LEU A 397 28.80 3.61 -1.04
CA LEU A 397 28.56 2.32 -0.39
C LEU A 397 28.41 2.56 1.12
N PHE A 398 27.23 2.28 1.65
CA PHE A 398 26.88 2.58 3.03
C PHE A 398 27.58 1.61 3.98
N LYS A 399 28.17 2.14 5.06
CA LYS A 399 28.80 1.35 6.11
C LYS A 399 27.91 1.29 7.34
N TRP A 400 27.40 0.10 7.67
CA TRP A 400 26.51 -0.10 8.80
C TRP A 400 27.23 -0.07 10.15
N GLU A 401 26.62 0.59 11.12
CA GLU A 401 26.94 0.41 12.54
C GLU A 401 26.18 -0.82 13.08
N ASP A 402 26.89 -1.63 13.88
CA ASP A 402 26.31 -2.75 14.62
C ASP A 402 25.55 -2.23 15.84
N LEU A 403 24.22 -2.15 15.73
CA LEU A 403 23.33 -1.65 16.77
C LEU A 403 23.18 -2.60 17.96
N THR A 404 23.59 -3.86 17.81
CA THR A 404 23.46 -4.87 18.87
C THR A 404 24.60 -4.82 19.88
N LYS A 405 25.67 -4.07 19.58
CA LYS A 405 26.78 -3.84 20.51
C LYS A 405 26.48 -2.63 21.40
N PRO A 406 26.83 -2.68 22.69
CA PRO A 406 26.77 -1.51 23.55
C PRO A 406 27.59 -0.36 22.95
N LYS A 407 26.96 0.82 22.78
CA LYS A 407 27.69 2.02 22.36
C LYS A 407 28.76 2.34 23.40
N LEU A 408 30.02 2.42 22.97
CA LEU A 408 31.11 2.87 23.84
C LEU A 408 30.75 4.26 24.39
N PRO A 409 30.98 4.53 25.69
CA PRO A 409 30.73 5.86 26.24
C PRO A 409 31.55 6.88 25.46
N LEU A 410 30.87 7.92 24.95
CA LEU A 410 31.49 9.06 24.29
C LEU A 410 32.57 9.60 25.24
N ALA A 411 33.83 9.67 24.79
CA ALA A 411 34.91 10.20 25.61
C ALA A 411 34.50 11.60 26.11
N THR A 412 34.31 11.71 27.42
CA THR A 412 34.01 12.99 28.09
C THR A 412 35.10 13.97 27.67
N PRO A 413 34.78 15.14 27.09
CA PRO A 413 35.79 16.13 26.77
C PRO A 413 36.54 16.46 28.06
N THR A 414 37.85 16.23 28.05
CA THR A 414 38.73 16.58 29.15
C THR A 414 38.53 18.06 29.46
N PRO A 415 38.17 18.46 30.70
CA PRO A 415 37.98 19.86 31.02
C PRO A 415 39.30 20.60 30.80
N SER A 416 39.28 21.53 29.85
CA SER A 416 40.39 22.44 29.58
C SER A 416 40.65 23.30 30.82
N THR A 417 41.85 23.19 31.36
CA THR A 417 42.36 24.01 32.48
C THR A 417 42.24 25.50 32.15
N PRO A 418 41.58 26.34 32.97
CA PRO A 418 41.62 27.80 32.80
C PRO A 418 42.98 28.35 33.26
N ALA A 419 43.60 29.18 32.42
CA ALA A 419 44.78 29.95 32.79
C ALA A 419 44.42 31.08 33.81
N PRO A 420 45.38 31.54 34.65
CA PRO A 420 45.09 32.42 35.79
C PRO A 420 45.17 33.91 35.43
N GLY A 421 44.24 34.73 35.94
CA GLY A 421 44.37 36.19 35.93
C GLY A 421 43.14 37.01 36.38
N THR A 422 42.98 37.20 37.71
CA THR A 422 42.73 38.47 38.45
C THR A 422 41.43 39.30 38.20
N PRO A 423 40.88 40.05 39.20
CA PRO A 423 40.34 39.68 40.51
C PRO A 423 38.86 40.09 40.70
N ALA A 424 38.24 39.61 41.79
CA ALA A 424 36.85 39.86 42.20
C ALA A 424 36.54 41.30 42.66
N PRO A 425 35.24 41.63 42.80
CA PRO A 425 34.80 42.37 43.98
C PRO A 425 33.60 41.75 44.72
N SER A 426 33.86 41.51 46.01
CA SER A 426 33.01 41.73 47.21
C SER A 426 31.55 41.26 47.27
N THR A 427 31.32 40.34 48.21
CA THR A 427 30.07 39.99 48.89
C THR A 427 29.64 41.07 49.88
N PRO A 428 28.35 41.09 50.29
CA PRO A 428 28.04 41.01 51.72
C PRO A 428 27.05 39.87 52.07
N ALA A 429 27.25 39.30 53.26
CA ALA A 429 26.49 38.19 53.87
C ALA A 429 25.33 38.70 54.77
N PRO A 430 24.75 37.91 55.70
CA PRO A 430 23.85 36.76 55.52
C PRO A 430 22.51 36.92 56.30
N GLY A 431 21.48 36.14 55.95
CA GLY A 431 20.23 36.02 56.72
C GLY A 431 19.50 34.70 56.49
N THR A 432 19.20 34.00 57.58
CA THR A 432 18.81 32.57 57.74
C THR A 432 17.27 32.32 57.59
N PRO A 433 16.68 31.14 57.87
CA PRO A 433 16.22 30.16 56.87
C PRO A 433 14.70 29.77 56.93
N ALA A 434 14.34 28.86 56.03
CA ALA A 434 13.33 27.79 56.14
C ALA A 434 11.87 28.06 55.75
N ALA A 435 11.37 27.26 54.79
CA ALA A 435 10.09 26.57 54.88
C ALA A 435 10.06 25.37 53.90
N SER A 436 9.78 24.18 54.45
CA SER A 436 9.44 22.95 53.71
C SER A 436 8.10 23.06 52.99
N PRO A 437 7.83 22.15 52.04
CA PRO A 437 6.47 21.60 51.92
C PRO A 437 6.44 20.06 52.01
N THR A 438 5.47 19.61 52.81
CA THR A 438 5.01 18.24 53.06
C THR A 438 4.33 17.65 51.80
N PRO A 439 4.34 16.31 51.60
CA PRO A 439 3.84 15.68 50.38
C PRO A 439 2.34 15.35 50.47
N THR A 440 1.65 15.22 49.33
CA THR A 440 0.30 14.61 49.29
C THR A 440 0.06 13.77 48.03
N ALA A 441 -0.08 12.48 48.31
CA ALA A 441 -0.98 11.45 47.76
C ALA A 441 -1.04 11.10 46.26
N ALA A 442 -0.93 9.79 46.04
CA ALA A 442 -1.11 9.01 44.82
C ALA A 442 -2.58 8.95 44.32
N PRO A 443 -2.81 8.53 43.05
CA PRO A 443 -4.10 8.65 42.37
C PRO A 443 -5.00 7.42 42.52
N LYS A 444 -6.33 7.63 42.38
CA LYS A 444 -7.35 6.58 42.20
C LYS A 444 -7.88 6.57 40.76
N SER A 445 -8.29 5.37 40.37
CA SER A 445 -8.61 4.78 39.06
C SER A 445 -9.90 5.24 38.35
N SER A 446 -9.81 5.32 37.00
CA SER A 446 -10.74 4.89 35.90
C SER A 446 -12.18 5.44 35.80
N PRO A 447 -12.90 5.36 34.64
CA PRO A 447 -12.57 4.92 33.26
C PRO A 447 -12.95 5.91 32.12
N SER A 448 -12.57 5.55 30.88
CA SER A 448 -12.79 6.16 29.54
C SER A 448 -14.18 5.81 28.92
N PRO A 449 -14.56 6.18 27.66
CA PRO A 449 -14.20 7.31 26.77
C PRO A 449 -15.43 8.10 26.23
N GLY A 450 -15.23 9.39 25.95
CA GLY A 450 -16.16 10.24 25.20
C GLY A 450 -15.91 10.23 23.68
N THR A 451 -17.01 10.36 22.93
CA THR A 451 -17.12 10.56 21.48
C THR A 451 -16.35 11.79 20.97
N PRO A 452 -15.68 11.74 19.79
CA PRO A 452 -15.07 12.92 19.21
C PRO A 452 -16.08 13.79 18.45
N LYS A 453 -16.12 15.05 18.84
CA LYS A 453 -16.83 16.18 18.26
C LYS A 453 -16.06 16.71 17.04
N ALA A 454 -16.77 16.98 15.96
CA ALA A 454 -16.26 17.59 14.73
C ALA A 454 -15.77 19.05 14.95
N SER A 455 -14.74 19.43 14.20
CA SER A 455 -14.25 20.82 14.03
C SER A 455 -13.48 20.93 12.69
N PRO A 456 -13.19 22.13 12.15
CA PRO A 456 -13.87 22.63 10.95
C PRO A 456 -12.96 22.74 9.71
N ALA A 457 -13.64 23.01 8.58
CA ALA A 457 -13.10 23.16 7.24
C ALA A 457 -11.97 24.19 7.12
N LEU A 458 -10.90 23.82 6.40
CA LEU A 458 -9.90 24.73 5.84
C LEU A 458 -10.18 24.91 4.34
N THR A 459 -10.29 26.17 3.92
CA THR A 459 -10.46 26.64 2.55
C THR A 459 -9.16 26.55 1.74
N THR A 460 -9.23 25.93 0.56
CA THR A 460 -8.13 25.86 -0.43
C THR A 460 -8.30 26.97 -1.49
N PRO A 461 -7.23 27.66 -1.94
CA PRO A 461 -7.30 28.54 -3.10
C PRO A 461 -7.20 27.77 -4.42
N ALA A 462 -7.91 28.27 -5.45
CA ALA A 462 -8.01 27.69 -6.78
C ALA A 462 -6.69 27.78 -7.59
N PRO A 463 -6.35 26.78 -8.42
CA PRO A 463 -5.18 26.85 -9.30
C PRO A 463 -5.50 27.52 -10.65
N THR A 464 -4.61 28.42 -11.05
CA THR A 464 -4.56 29.10 -12.36
C THR A 464 -4.16 28.12 -13.47
N THR A 465 -4.94 28.07 -14.55
CA THR A 465 -4.68 27.29 -15.76
C THR A 465 -3.53 27.86 -16.61
N PRO A 466 -2.59 27.04 -17.12
CA PRO A 466 -1.71 27.42 -18.24
C PRO A 466 -2.35 27.14 -19.60
N ILE A 467 -2.21 28.11 -20.50
CA ILE A 467 -2.66 28.11 -21.89
C ILE A 467 -1.73 27.22 -22.74
N LEU A 468 -2.31 26.29 -23.51
CA LEU A 468 -1.62 25.44 -24.49
C LEU A 468 -1.53 26.15 -25.86
N PRO A 469 -0.40 26.14 -26.59
CA PRO A 469 -0.30 26.75 -27.90
C PRO A 469 -0.89 25.85 -29.01
N THR A 470 -1.65 26.47 -29.92
CA THR A 470 -2.22 25.86 -31.12
C THR A 470 -1.17 25.46 -32.15
N PRO A 471 -1.29 24.30 -32.84
CA PRO A 471 -0.39 23.92 -33.92
C PRO A 471 -0.76 24.62 -35.25
N LYS A 472 0.26 25.06 -35.99
CA LYS A 472 0.14 25.57 -37.37
C LYS A 472 -0.17 24.42 -38.34
N PRO A 473 -0.93 24.68 -39.43
CA PRO A 473 -1.10 23.73 -40.52
C PRO A 473 0.08 23.84 -41.50
N VAL A 474 0.49 22.71 -42.08
CA VAL A 474 1.48 22.60 -43.16
C VAL A 474 0.82 21.74 -44.26
N PRO A 475 1.08 22.01 -45.56
CA PRO A 475 0.19 21.72 -46.69
C PRO A 475 -0.04 20.24 -47.02
#